data_AF-A0A965JFM7-F1
#
_entry.id   AF-A0A965JFM7-F1
#
_cell.length_a   1.000
_cell.length_b   1.000
_cell.length_c   1.000
_cell.angle_alpha   90.00
_cell.angle_beta   90.00
_cell.angle_gamma   90.00
#
_symmetry.space_group_name_H-M   'P 1'
#
loop_
_entity.id
_entity.type
_entity.pdbx_description
1 polymer ?
#
loop_
_entity_poly.entity_id
_entity_poly.type
_entity_poly.pdbx_seq_one_letter_code
_entity_poly.pdbx_strand_id
1 'polypeptide(L)' 'MIYGKLWCVVRPQVGVPIFLGAVAVGSFCVHLALVTNTTWVKGFLNGAAGKTPAAVVQAADPPKK' A
#
# COMPACT_ATOMS: atom_id res chain seq x y z
N MET A 1 6.74 19.61 -18.78
CA MET A 1 5.38 19.73 -18.20
C MET A 1 4.73 20.97 -18.78
N ILE A 2 3.76 20.84 -19.69
CA ILE A 2 3.21 21.97 -20.48
C ILE A 2 2.23 22.86 -19.67
N TYR A 3 1.85 22.46 -18.44
CA TYR A 3 0.76 23.07 -17.66
C TYR A 3 1.17 24.11 -16.61
N GLY A 4 2.30 24.80 -16.77
CA GLY A 4 2.74 25.85 -15.83
C GLY A 4 1.74 27.00 -15.67
N LYS A 5 0.93 27.27 -16.70
CA LYS A 5 -0.12 28.31 -16.71
C LYS A 5 -1.33 28.00 -15.81
N LEU A 6 -1.48 26.77 -15.30
CA LEU A 6 -2.57 26.40 -14.39
C LEU A 6 -2.58 27.28 -13.13
N TRP A 7 -1.40 27.69 -12.64
CA TRP A 7 -1.28 28.54 -11.45
C TRP A 7 -1.64 30.02 -11.67
N CYS A 8 -1.87 30.43 -12.92
CA CYS A 8 -2.43 31.76 -13.23
C CYS A 8 -3.95 31.80 -13.04
N VAL A 9 -4.63 30.64 -13.06
CA VAL A 9 -6.08 30.53 -12.90
C VAL A 9 -6.49 29.85 -11.59
N VAL A 10 -5.62 29.01 -11.01
CA VAL A 10 -5.80 28.41 -9.69
C VAL A 10 -4.74 28.96 -8.76
N ARG A 11 -5.14 29.55 -7.62
CA ARG A 11 -4.20 30.10 -6.65
C ARG A 11 -3.33 28.97 -6.07
N PRO A 12 -1.99 29.03 -6.14
CA PRO A 12 -1.11 27.94 -5.71
C PRO A 12 -1.22 27.60 -4.23
N GLN A 13 -1.43 28.60 -3.37
CA GLN A 13 -1.59 28.40 -1.93
C GLN A 13 -2.81 27.54 -1.56
N VAL A 14 -3.84 27.46 -2.42
CA VAL A 14 -5.05 26.66 -2.15
C VAL A 14 -5.10 25.43 -3.05
N GLY A 15 -4.66 25.53 -4.31
CA GLY A 15 -4.67 24.41 -5.25
C GLY A 15 -3.63 23.33 -4.92
N VAL A 16 -2.41 23.70 -4.49
CA VAL A 16 -1.38 22.70 -4.12
C VAL A 16 -1.82 21.88 -2.90
N PRO A 17 -2.28 22.48 -1.78
CA PRO A 17 -2.73 21.70 -0.64
C PRO A 17 -3.96 20.83 -0.94
N ILE A 18 -4.93 21.33 -1.73
CA ILE A 18 -6.11 20.53 -2.11
C ILE A 18 -5.70 19.34 -2.98
N PHE A 19 -4.77 19.52 -3.93
CA PHE A 19 -4.29 18.43 -4.77
C PHE A 19 -3.60 17.34 -3.94
N LEU A 20 -2.67 17.74 -3.06
CA LEU A 20 -2.00 16.81 -2.15
C LEU A 20 -2.98 16.12 -1.19
N GLY A 21 -3.97 16.87 -0.69
CA GLY A 21 -5.03 16.33 0.16
C GLY A 21 -5.90 15.29 -0.56
N ALA A 22 -6.32 15.57 -1.80
CA ALA A 22 -7.09 14.64 -2.61
C ALA A 22 -6.32 13.34 -2.89
N VAL A 23 -5.03 13.43 -3.18
CA VAL A 23 -4.15 12.26 -3.37
C VAL A 23 -4.01 11.46 -2.08
N ALA A 24 -3.82 12.12 -0.94
CA ALA A 24 -3.72 11.46 0.36
C ALA A 24 -5.01 10.71 0.73
N VAL A 25 -6.18 11.36 0.56
CA VAL A 25 -7.48 10.75 0.82
C VAL A 25 -7.74 9.60 -0.15
N GLY A 26 -7.46 9.76 -1.44
CA GLY A 26 -7.62 8.70 -2.44
C GLY A 26 -6.77 7.47 -2.11
N SER A 27 -5.49 7.68 -1.76
CA SER A 27 -4.61 6.60 -1.32
C SER A 27 -5.17 5.89 -0.09
N PHE A 28 -5.58 6.63 0.94
CA PHE A 28 -6.15 6.05 2.15
C PHE A 28 -7.42 5.24 1.87
N CYS A 29 -8.32 5.72 1.02
CA CYS A 29 -9.53 4.99 0.64
C CYS A 29 -9.23 3.65 -0.04
N VAL A 30 -8.21 3.60 -0.91
CA VAL A 30 -7.79 2.34 -1.56
C VAL A 30 -7.25 1.36 -0.51
N HIS A 31 -6.44 1.84 0.43
CA HIS A 31 -5.94 1.00 1.53
C HIS A 31 -7.07 0.49 2.42
N LEU A 32 -8.05 1.34 2.76
CA LEU A 32 -9.22 0.94 3.53
C LEU A 32 -10.03 -0.15 2.79
N ALA A 33 -10.29 0.05 1.49
CA ALA A 33 -11.02 -0.90 0.67
C ALA A 33 -10.31 -2.26 0.57
N LEU A 34 -8.99 -2.27 0.47
CA LEU A 34 -8.15 -3.48 0.51
C LEU A 34 -8.27 -4.19 1.85
N VAL A 35 -8.16 -3.45 2.96
CA VAL A 35 -8.32 -4.02 4.30
C VAL A 35 -9.71 -4.62 4.47
N THR A 36 -10.78 -3.96 4.04
CA THR A 36 -12.15 -4.44 4.29
C THR A 36 -12.55 -5.61 3.40
N ASN A 37 -12.21 -5.56 2.11
CA ASN A 37 -12.71 -6.49 1.09
C ASN A 37 -11.79 -7.69 0.82
N THR A 38 -10.54 -7.67 1.31
CA THR A 38 -9.61 -8.79 1.08
C THR A 38 -9.22 -9.45 2.41
N THR A 39 -9.10 -10.77 2.38
CA THR A 39 -8.78 -11.58 3.57
C THR A 39 -7.28 -11.66 3.86
N TRP A 40 -6.45 -11.51 2.83
CA TRP A 40 -4.99 -11.59 2.95
C TRP A 40 -4.38 -10.38 3.64
N VAL A 41 -4.91 -9.16 3.42
CA VAL A 41 -4.41 -7.95 4.10
C VAL A 41 -4.66 -8.02 5.59
N LYS A 42 -5.85 -8.45 6.02
CA LYS A 42 -6.16 -8.68 7.45
C LYS A 42 -5.23 -9.75 8.04
N GLY A 43 -4.99 -10.84 7.31
CA GLY A 43 -4.06 -11.88 7.72
C GLY A 43 -2.59 -11.42 7.81
N PHE A 44 -2.16 -10.50 6.94
CA PHE A 44 -0.83 -9.91 6.98
C PHE A 44 -0.65 -8.99 8.20
N LEU A 45 -1.63 -8.10 8.46
CA LEU A 45 -1.56 -7.15 9.57
C LEU A 45 -1.81 -7.80 10.95
N ASN A 46 -2.59 -8.88 11.03
CA ASN A 46 -2.81 -9.64 12.25
C ASN A 46 -1.60 -10.52 12.65
N GLY A 47 -0.56 -10.58 11.81
CA GLY A 47 0.61 -11.42 12.06
C GLY A 47 0.30 -12.92 12.08
N ALA A 48 1.27 -13.72 12.55
CA ALA A 48 1.22 -15.19 12.59
C ALA A 48 0.09 -15.80 13.45
N ALA A 49 -0.83 -15.02 14.00
CA ALA A 49 -1.94 -15.49 14.83
C ALA A 49 -2.99 -16.34 14.08
N GLY A 50 -2.86 -16.53 12.75
CA GLY A 50 -3.71 -17.46 11.97
C GLY A 50 -2.95 -18.49 11.13
N LYS A 51 -1.61 -18.51 11.18
CA LYS A 51 -0.78 -19.50 10.48
C LYS A 51 0.34 -19.91 11.40
N THR A 52 0.27 -21.14 11.92
CA THR A 52 1.44 -21.87 12.42
C THR A 52 2.56 -21.65 11.40
N PRO A 53 3.73 -21.12 11.78
CA PRO A 53 4.78 -20.84 10.83
C PRO A 53 5.10 -22.13 10.09
N ALA A 54 4.99 -22.10 8.75
CA ALA A 54 5.49 -23.17 7.92
C ALA A 54 6.99 -23.26 8.22
N ALA A 55 7.40 -24.33 8.89
CA ALA A 55 8.79 -24.63 9.13
C ALA A 55 9.53 -24.49 7.80
N VAL A 56 10.55 -23.64 7.79
CA VAL A 56 11.48 -23.57 6.67
C VAL A 56 12.13 -24.94 6.61
N VAL A 57 11.65 -25.81 5.72
CA VAL A 57 12.37 -27.03 5.36
C VAL A 57 13.64 -26.54 4.69
N GLN A 58 14.73 -26.48 5.46
CA GLN A 58 16.06 -26.42 4.86
C GLN A 58 16.14 -27.57 3.87
N ALA A 59 16.37 -27.24 2.61
CA ALA A 59 16.69 -28.21 1.58
C ALA A 59 17.87 -29.05 2.09
N ALA A 60 17.60 -30.32 2.37
CA ALA A 60 18.65 -31.29 2.63
C ALA A 60 19.46 -31.47 1.34
N ASP A 61 20.75 -31.16 1.40
CA ASP A 61 21.72 -31.59 0.40
C ASP A 61 21.67 -33.12 0.24
N PRO A 62 21.82 -33.65 -0.99
CA PRO A 62 21.63 -35.08 -1.26
C PRO A 62 22.76 -35.93 -0.67
N PRO A 63 22.47 -37.18 -0.23
CA PRO A 63 23.49 -38.05 0.37
C PRO A 63 24.52 -38.49 -0.69
N LYS A 64 25.79 -38.15 -0.46
CA LYS A 64 26.94 -38.83 -1.10
C LYS A 64 27.57 -39.77 -0.08
N LYS A 65 27.31 -41.07 -0.23
CA LYS A 65 28.30 -42.16 -0.19
C LYS A 65 27.60 -43.49 -0.45
#